data_AF-A0A7C6JSN7-F1
#
_entry.id   AF-A0A7C6JSN7-F1
#
_cell.length_a   1.000
_cell.length_b   1.000
_cell.length_c   1.000
_cell.angle_alpha   90.00
_cell.angle_beta   90.00
_cell.angle_gamma   90.00
#
_symmetry.space_group_name_H-M   'P 1'
#
loop_
_entity.id
_entity.type
_entity.pdbx_description
1 polymer ?
#
loop_
_entity_poly.entity_id
_entity_poly.type
_entity_poly.pdbx_seq_one_letter_code
_entity_poly.pdbx_strand_id
1 'polypeptide(L)'
;MGSNLGIYQGQVRMQIPFELDLKRLTVALKEAGYYVHNENGEGTSQGWGRAYDREGYYPYWVYEDKGAWFFAFPPEDYKQTGPERLSAYAGTEARSEVDHWWPYLELARY
;
A
#
# COMPACT_ATOMS: atom_id res chain seq x y z
N MET A 1 13.57 3.78 -12.72
CA MET A 1 13.10 4.60 -11.59
C MET A 1 13.39 3.83 -10.31
N GLY A 2 14.20 4.40 -9.41
CA GLY A 2 14.52 3.78 -8.12
C GLY A 2 13.39 4.07 -7.15
N SER A 3 12.48 3.12 -6.98
CA SER A 3 11.41 3.22 -5.99
C SER A 3 12.04 3.23 -4.59
N ASN A 4 11.75 4.24 -3.76
CA ASN A 4 12.08 4.26 -2.33
C ASN A 4 11.20 3.24 -1.59
N LEU A 5 11.43 1.96 -1.86
CA LEU A 5 10.73 0.82 -1.28
C LEU A 5 11.54 0.27 -0.11
N GLY A 6 10.92 0.11 1.05
CA GLY A 6 11.62 -0.40 2.24
C GLY A 6 10.68 -0.89 3.32
N ILE A 7 11.24 -1.55 4.35
CA ILE A 7 10.47 -1.99 5.52
C ILE A 7 10.44 -0.88 6.56
N TYR A 8 9.25 -0.48 6.97
CA TYR A 8 9.01 0.49 8.03
C TYR A 8 7.91 -0.02 8.96
N GLN A 9 8.22 -0.11 10.26
CA GLN A 9 7.28 -0.59 11.28
C GLN A 9 6.57 -1.92 10.93
N GLY A 10 7.30 -2.84 10.27
CA GLY A 10 6.78 -4.16 9.90
C GLY A 10 6.02 -4.21 8.59
N GLN A 11 5.86 -3.09 7.88
CA GLN A 11 5.21 -3.03 6.57
C GLN A 11 6.22 -2.69 5.47
N VAL A 12 5.92 -3.12 4.24
CA VAL A 12 6.51 -2.50 3.06
C VAL A 12 5.92 -1.10 2.93
N ARG A 13 6.77 -0.10 2.74
CA ARG A 13 6.39 1.29 2.50
C ARG A 13 7.10 1.79 1.24
N MET A 14 6.34 2.47 0.39
CA MET A 14 6.85 3.17 -0.79
C MET A 14 6.37 4.61 -0.77
N GLN A 15 7.29 5.56 -0.98
CA GLN A 15 6.89 6.95 -1.22
C GLN A 15 6.28 7.09 -2.61
N ILE A 16 5.10 7.71 -2.69
CA ILE A 16 4.43 8.07 -3.94
C ILE A 16 4.95 9.46 -4.36
N PRO A 17 5.45 9.63 -5.59
CA PRO A 17 6.10 10.87 -6.03
C PRO A 17 5.12 11.95 -6.51
N PHE A 18 3.84 11.85 -6.13
CA PHE A 18 2.76 12.77 -6.49
C PHE A 18 1.66 12.73 -5.42
N GLU A 19 0.80 13.74 -5.47
CA GLU A 19 -0.40 13.81 -4.62
C GLU A 19 -1.50 12.88 -5.13
N LEU A 20 -2.31 12.38 -4.20
CA LEU A 20 -3.42 11.48 -4.50
C LEU A 20 -4.78 12.15 -4.32
N ASP A 21 -5.65 11.99 -5.30
CA ASP A 21 -7.09 12.15 -5.19
C ASP A 21 -7.73 10.86 -4.69
N LEU A 22 -8.00 10.80 -3.38
CA LEU A 22 -8.59 9.61 -2.74
C LEU A 22 -10.00 9.29 -3.24
N LYS A 23 -10.77 10.29 -3.69
CA LYS A 23 -12.10 10.02 -4.27
C LYS A 23 -11.95 9.30 -5.60
N ARG A 24 -11.01 9.75 -6.44
CA ARG A 24 -10.70 9.09 -7.70
C ARG A 24 -10.15 7.68 -7.48
N LEU A 25 -9.29 7.48 -6.47
CA LEU A 25 -8.80 6.16 -6.08
C LEU A 25 -9.95 5.23 -5.65
N THR A 26 -10.86 5.73 -4.81
CA THR A 26 -12.03 4.97 -4.34
C THR A 26 -12.91 4.48 -5.49
N VAL A 27 -13.19 5.35 -6.48
CA VAL A 27 -13.97 4.96 -7.67
C VAL A 27 -13.28 3.81 -8.42
N ALA A 28 -11.98 3.96 -8.73
CA ALA A 28 -11.23 2.95 -9.47
C ALA A 28 -11.16 1.59 -8.75
N LEU A 29 -10.97 1.60 -7.42
CA LEU A 29 -10.92 0.38 -6.61
C LEU A 29 -12.28 -0.32 -6.52
N LYS A 30 -13.37 0.43 -6.37
CA LYS A 30 -14.73 -0.13 -6.32
C LYS A 30 -15.15 -0.71 -7.67
N GLU A 31 -14.83 -0.04 -8.78
CA GLU A 31 -15.07 -0.58 -10.14
C GLU A 31 -14.34 -1.89 -10.37
N ALA A 32 -13.15 -2.06 -9.77
CA ALA A 32 -12.39 -3.31 -9.80
C ALA A 32 -12.83 -4.34 -8.73
N GLY A 33 -13.88 -4.06 -7.95
CA GLY A 33 -14.49 -4.98 -7.00
C GLY A 33 -13.80 -5.08 -5.64
N TYR A 34 -13.00 -4.10 -5.25
CA TYR A 34 -12.39 -4.04 -3.92
C TYR A 34 -13.29 -3.29 -2.91
N TYR A 35 -13.22 -3.72 -1.65
CA TYR A 35 -13.77 -2.96 -0.54
C TYR A 35 -12.79 -1.88 -0.12
N VAL A 36 -13.31 -0.71 0.24
CA VAL A 36 -12.50 0.47 0.57
C VAL A 36 -12.86 0.98 1.97
N HIS A 37 -11.85 1.38 2.74
CA HIS A 37 -11.99 2.10 4.00
C HIS A 37 -11.75 3.59 3.78
N ASN A 38 -12.43 4.45 4.53
CA ASN A 38 -12.41 5.91 4.34
C ASN A 38 -12.84 6.32 2.91
N GLU A 39 -13.89 5.67 2.39
CA GLU A 39 -14.36 5.81 1.01
C GLU A 39 -14.73 7.24 0.59
N ASN A 40 -15.07 8.10 1.55
CA ASN A 40 -15.47 9.49 1.26
C ASN A 40 -14.27 10.40 0.98
N GLY A 41 -13.02 9.93 1.15
CA GLY A 41 -11.81 10.73 0.96
C GLY A 41 -11.73 11.92 1.92
N GLU A 42 -12.40 11.86 3.06
CA GLU A 42 -12.50 12.95 4.05
C GLU A 42 -11.21 13.12 4.88
N GLY A 43 -10.28 12.18 4.78
CA GLY A 43 -9.00 12.21 5.48
C GLY A 43 -7.80 12.11 4.54
N THR A 44 -6.61 12.09 5.12
CA THR A 44 -5.35 11.91 4.40
C THR A 44 -4.92 10.44 4.39
N SER A 45 -5.87 9.49 4.46
CA SER A 45 -5.59 8.05 4.40
C SER A 45 -6.77 7.24 3.88
N GLN A 46 -6.47 6.17 3.16
CA GLN A 46 -7.44 5.23 2.58
C GLN A 46 -6.86 3.83 2.58
N GLY A 47 -7.67 2.83 2.97
CA GLY A 47 -7.29 1.42 2.94
C GLY A 47 -8.16 0.61 1.98
N TRP A 48 -7.69 -0.51 1.44
CA TRP A 48 -8.51 -1.40 0.60
C TRP A 48 -8.06 -2.87 0.58
N GLY A 49 -8.96 -3.74 0.13
CA GLY A 49 -8.72 -5.18 -0.03
C GLY A 49 -9.96 -5.93 -0.52
N ARG A 50 -9.78 -7.20 -0.96
CA ARG A 50 -10.92 -8.07 -1.35
C ARG A 50 -11.60 -8.73 -0.16
N ALA A 51 -10.90 -8.83 0.95
CA ALA A 51 -11.39 -9.31 2.23
C ALA A 51 -10.61 -8.57 3.32
N TYR A 52 -11.17 -8.57 4.53
CA TYR A 52 -10.39 -8.26 5.71
C TYR A 52 -9.30 -9.32 5.89
N ASP A 53 -8.12 -8.91 6.33
CA ASP A 53 -7.10 -9.85 6.79
C ASP A 53 -7.54 -10.55 8.10
N ARG A 54 -6.70 -11.45 8.61
CA ARG A 54 -7.00 -12.21 9.84
C ARG A 54 -7.17 -11.35 11.08
N GLU A 55 -6.73 -10.10 11.04
CA GLU A 55 -6.79 -9.13 12.13
C GLU A 55 -7.91 -8.09 11.92
N GLY A 56 -8.69 -8.20 10.84
CA GLY A 56 -9.79 -7.27 10.53
C GLY A 56 -9.35 -6.01 9.80
N TYR A 57 -8.10 -5.95 9.31
CA TYR A 57 -7.56 -4.81 8.59
C TYR A 57 -7.60 -5.02 7.07
N TYR A 58 -7.60 -3.92 6.34
CA TYR A 58 -7.36 -3.94 4.90
C TYR A 58 -5.86 -4.10 4.64
N PRO A 59 -5.45 -4.98 3.70
CA PRO A 59 -4.03 -5.26 3.44
C PRO A 59 -3.28 -4.10 2.79
N TYR A 60 -3.97 -3.15 2.16
CA TYR A 60 -3.33 -2.07 1.41
C TYR A 60 -3.78 -0.72 1.92
N TRP A 61 -2.83 0.22 2.05
CA TRP A 61 -3.11 1.56 2.55
C TRP A 61 -2.32 2.62 1.80
N VAL A 62 -2.95 3.78 1.60
CA VAL A 62 -2.26 5.02 1.32
C VAL A 62 -2.48 6.00 2.46
N TYR A 63 -1.47 6.82 2.75
CA TYR A 63 -1.58 7.90 3.71
C TYR A 63 -0.58 9.02 3.44
N GLU A 64 -0.92 10.23 3.88
CA GLU A 64 -0.03 11.37 3.90
C GLU A 64 0.69 11.47 5.25
N ASP A 65 2.01 11.66 5.22
CA ASP A 65 2.83 11.94 6.38
C ASP A 65 3.78 13.09 6.04
N LYS A 66 3.61 14.23 6.73
CA LYS A 66 4.40 15.46 6.55
C LYS A 66 4.46 15.97 5.10
N GLY A 67 3.34 15.99 4.38
CA GLY A 67 3.29 16.49 3.00
C GLY A 67 3.75 15.48 1.94
N ALA A 68 4.04 14.23 2.33
CA ALA A 68 4.41 13.17 1.39
C ALA A 68 3.42 12.01 1.47
N TRP A 69 3.05 11.48 0.32
CA TRP A 69 2.18 10.31 0.22
C TRP A 69 2.97 9.01 0.24
N PHE A 70 2.40 8.02 0.89
CA PHE A 70 2.99 6.70 1.01
C PHE A 70 1.97 5.63 0.69
N PHE A 71 2.43 4.59 0.00
CA PHE A 71 1.72 3.32 -0.15
C PHE A 71 2.34 2.30 0.80
N ALA A 72 1.52 1.57 1.55
CA ALA A 72 1.97 0.57 2.51
C ALA A 72 1.14 -0.72 2.46
N PHE A 73 1.82 -1.85 2.69
CA PHE A 73 1.23 -3.19 2.68
C PHE A 73 2.10 -4.20 3.45
N PRO A 74 1.54 -5.35 3.89
CA PRO A 74 2.30 -6.43 4.54
C PRO A 74 3.43 -6.96 3.66
N PRO A 75 4.60 -7.30 4.23
CA PRO A 75 5.67 -7.94 3.48
C PRO A 75 5.37 -9.43 3.25
N GLU A 76 5.76 -9.91 2.07
CA GLU A 76 5.78 -11.35 1.74
C GLU A 76 7.22 -11.87 1.53
N ASP A 77 8.18 -10.96 1.35
CA ASP A 77 9.60 -11.28 1.24
C ASP A 77 10.23 -11.41 2.64
N TYR A 78 10.55 -12.64 3.05
CA TYR A 78 11.25 -12.93 4.30
C TYR A 78 12.55 -13.68 4.06
N LYS A 79 13.59 -13.36 4.85
CA LYS A 79 14.83 -14.15 4.91
C LYS A 79 15.09 -14.64 6.32
N GLN A 80 15.66 -15.83 6.43
CA GLN A 80 16.06 -16.38 7.71
C GLN A 80 17.31 -15.65 8.22
N THR A 81 17.22 -15.07 9.43
CA THR A 81 18.31 -14.35 10.10
C THR A 81 18.75 -15.02 11.41
N GLY A 82 18.17 -16.17 11.71
CA GLY A 82 18.51 -17.04 12.83
C GLY A 82 17.64 -18.31 12.84
N PRO A 83 17.85 -19.24 13.79
CA PRO A 83 17.17 -20.54 13.82
C PRO A 83 15.64 -20.45 13.75
N GLU A 84 15.06 -19.44 14.40
CA GLU A 84 13.60 -19.19 14.44
C GLU A 84 13.24 -17.75 14.08
N ARG A 85 14.18 -17.00 13.48
CA ARG A 85 13.99 -15.58 13.18
C ARG A 85 13.90 -15.35 11.69
N LEU A 86 12.77 -14.80 11.27
CA LEU A 86 12.58 -14.23 9.94
C LEU A 86 12.75 -12.71 10.02
N SER A 87 13.31 -12.13 8.97
CA SER A 87 13.37 -10.69 8.79
C SER A 87 12.78 -10.34 7.44
N ALA A 88 11.75 -9.50 7.46
CA ALA A 88 11.15 -8.95 6.26
C ALA A 88 12.17 -8.07 5.52
N TYR A 89 12.07 -8.05 4.20
CA TYR A 89 12.78 -7.10 3.35
C TYR A 89 11.87 -6.72 2.17
N ALA A 90 12.25 -5.71 1.39
CA ALA A 90 11.54 -5.37 0.16
C ALA A 90 12.24 -6.05 -1.02
N GLY A 91 11.67 -7.16 -1.49
CA GLY A 91 12.23 -8.03 -2.52
C GLY A 91 11.41 -8.04 -3.80
N THR A 92 11.27 -9.23 -4.38
CA THR A 92 10.57 -9.42 -5.66
C THR A 92 9.06 -9.35 -5.45
N GLU A 93 8.53 -9.95 -4.38
CA GLU A 93 7.09 -9.91 -4.09
C GLU A 93 6.63 -8.49 -3.81
N ALA A 94 7.40 -7.73 -3.02
CA ALA A 94 7.13 -6.32 -2.77
C ALA A 94 7.10 -5.48 -4.06
N ARG A 95 7.95 -5.79 -5.04
CA ARG A 95 7.93 -5.11 -6.34
C ARG A 95 6.72 -5.52 -7.18
N SER A 96 6.36 -6.79 -7.19
CA SER A 96 5.18 -7.29 -7.89
C SER A 96 3.89 -6.68 -7.35
N GLU A 97 3.76 -6.52 -6.03
CA GLU A 97 2.64 -5.82 -5.41
C GLU A 97 2.61 -4.34 -5.82
N VAL A 98 3.76 -3.65 -5.81
CA VAL A 98 3.83 -2.27 -6.31
C VAL A 98 3.39 -2.20 -7.77
N ASP A 99 3.91 -3.07 -8.64
CA ASP A 99 3.57 -3.08 -10.06
C ASP A 99 2.07 -3.38 -10.29
N HIS A 100 1.45 -4.20 -9.42
CA HIS A 100 0.02 -4.48 -9.45
C HIS A 100 -0.82 -3.26 -9.10
N TRP A 101 -0.43 -2.51 -8.06
CA TRP A 101 -1.20 -1.37 -7.55
C TRP A 101 -0.88 -0.04 -8.22
N TRP A 102 0.30 0.10 -8.82
CA TRP A 102 0.76 1.34 -9.45
C TRP A 102 -0.24 1.94 -10.44
N PRO A 103 -0.92 1.17 -11.30
CA PRO A 103 -1.92 1.73 -12.22
C PRO A 103 -3.08 2.44 -11.49
N TYR A 104 -3.54 1.92 -10.34
CA TYR A 104 -4.60 2.55 -9.56
C TYR A 104 -4.12 3.85 -8.92
N LEU A 105 -2.89 3.86 -8.41
CA LEU A 105 -2.27 5.05 -7.82
C LEU A 105 -2.06 6.15 -8.86
N GLU A 106 -1.56 5.82 -10.06
CA GLU A 106 -1.40 6.75 -11.17
C GLU A 106 -2.74 7.29 -11.67
N LEU A 107 -3.78 6.44 -11.75
CA LEU A 107 -5.13 6.89 -12.08
C LEU A 107 -5.65 7.90 -11.06
N ALA A 108 -5.22 7.81 -9.81
CA ALA A 108 -5.61 8.72 -8.74
C ALA A 108 -4.67 9.92 -8.55
N ARG A 109 -3.73 10.15 -9.46
CA ARG A 109 -2.85 11.32 -9.40
C ARG A 109 -3.66 12.62 -9.50
N TYR A 110 -3.40 13.55 -8.56
CA TYR A 110 -3.95 14.91 -8.55
C TYR A 110 -3.17 15.86 -9.46
#